data_AF-A0A8H7AZA5-F1
#
_entry.id   AF-A0A8H7AZA5-F1
#
_cell.length_a   1.000
_cell.length_b   1.000
_cell.length_c   1.000
_cell.angle_alpha   90.00
_cell.angle_beta   90.00
_cell.angle_gamma   90.00
#
_symmetry.space_group_name_H-M   'P 1'
#
loop_
_entity.id
_entity.type
_entity.pdbx_description
1 polymer ?
#
loop_
_entity_poly.entity_id
_entity_poly.type
_entity_poly.pdbx_seq_one_letter_code
_entity_poly.pdbx_strand_id
1 'polypeptide(L)' 'MDGAVIEERCVLSECVVGKRCKIGKASVLKGCEVQDGMTLAEGTEGVSGSVFAGWRRREEEDEDGNENGE' A
#
# COMPACT_ATOMS: atom_id res chain seq x y z
N MET A 1 -9.12 -7.33 -3.92
CA MET A 1 -8.85 -8.27 -2.82
C MET A 1 -8.83 -9.72 -3.33
N ASP A 2 -7.78 -10.12 -4.02
CA ASP A 2 -7.55 -11.54 -4.34
C ASP A 2 -6.40 -12.02 -3.44
N GLY A 3 -6.64 -13.02 -2.58
CA GLY A 3 -5.65 -13.50 -1.62
C GLY A 3 -5.29 -12.51 -0.50
N ALA A 4 -6.13 -11.50 -0.26
CA ALA A 4 -5.94 -10.57 0.86
C ALA A 4 -6.26 -11.26 2.20
N VAL A 5 -5.37 -11.15 3.18
CA VAL A 5 -5.55 -11.67 4.53
C VAL A 5 -5.75 -10.49 5.48
N ILE A 6 -6.86 -10.50 6.19
CA ILE A 6 -7.16 -9.51 7.23
C ILE A 6 -7.28 -10.27 8.55
N GLU A 7 -6.40 -9.96 9.49
CA GLU A 7 -6.38 -10.62 10.79
C GLU A 7 -7.49 -10.08 11.73
N GLU A 8 -7.61 -10.64 12.93
CA GLU A 8 -8.66 -10.28 13.89
C GLU A 8 -8.55 -8.85 14.42
N ARG A 9 -9.71 -8.27 14.81
CA ARG A 9 -9.83 -6.93 15.40
C ARG A 9 -9.35 -5.78 14.51
N CYS A 10 -9.27 -5.99 13.20
CA CYS A 10 -8.98 -4.91 12.26
C CYS A 10 -10.18 -3.97 12.07
N VAL A 11 -9.90 -2.68 11.94
CA VAL A 11 -10.89 -1.66 11.57
C VAL A 11 -10.45 -1.01 10.28
N LEU A 12 -11.22 -1.24 9.22
CA LEU A 12 -10.95 -0.76 7.87
C LEU A 12 -12.12 0.13 7.44
N SER A 13 -11.88 1.43 7.25
CA SER A 13 -12.90 2.38 6.82
C SER A 13 -12.39 3.18 5.63
N GLU A 14 -13.17 3.24 4.56
CA GLU A 14 -12.86 4.03 3.35
C GLU A 14 -11.46 3.74 2.78
N CYS A 15 -10.98 2.50 2.91
CA CYS A 15 -9.65 2.11 2.46
C CYS A 15 -9.69 1.28 1.18
N VAL A 16 -8.66 1.43 0.35
CA VAL A 16 -8.44 0.60 -0.84
C VAL A 16 -7.41 -0.47 -0.51
N VAL A 17 -7.72 -1.73 -0.83
CA VAL A 17 -6.87 -2.87 -0.48
C VAL A 17 -6.56 -3.70 -1.72
N GLY A 18 -5.26 -3.76 -2.03
CA GLY A 18 -4.70 -4.53 -3.13
C GLY A 18 -4.86 -6.05 -2.98
N LYS A 19 -4.35 -6.78 -3.98
CA LYS A 19 -4.28 -8.23 -4.03
C LYS A 19 -3.12 -8.73 -3.17
N ARG A 20 -3.25 -9.91 -2.58
CA ARG A 20 -2.23 -10.62 -1.81
C ARG A 20 -1.62 -9.80 -0.67
N CYS A 21 -2.38 -8.84 -0.13
CA CYS A 21 -1.96 -8.08 1.03
C CYS A 21 -2.22 -8.86 2.32
N LYS A 22 -1.51 -8.52 3.39
CA LYS A 22 -1.74 -9.06 4.73
C LYS A 22 -1.84 -7.93 5.74
N ILE A 23 -2.96 -7.80 6.43
CA ILE A 23 -3.20 -6.80 7.46
C ILE A 23 -3.11 -7.49 8.83
N GLY A 24 -2.17 -7.05 9.67
CA GLY A 24 -1.93 -7.58 11.00
C GLY A 24 -3.07 -7.35 11.99
N LYS A 25 -3.07 -8.08 13.11
CA LYS A 25 -4.12 -7.98 14.14
C LYS A 25 -4.21 -6.57 14.72
N ALA A 26 -5.42 -6.17 15.10
CA ALA A 26 -5.69 -4.88 15.73
C ALA A 26 -5.22 -3.65 14.92
N SER A 27 -5.12 -3.77 13.58
CA SER A 27 -4.80 -2.64 12.72
C SER A 27 -6.01 -1.73 12.49
N VAL A 28 -5.78 -0.42 12.43
CA VAL A 28 -6.81 0.60 12.19
C VAL A 28 -6.41 1.40 10.97
N LEU A 29 -7.09 1.20 9.84
CA LEU A 29 -6.86 1.94 8.60
C LEU A 29 -8.10 2.75 8.23
N LYS A 30 -7.94 4.07 8.12
CA LYS A 30 -9.03 4.98 7.73
C LYS A 30 -8.57 5.84 6.55
N GLY A 31 -9.19 5.67 5.38
CA GLY A 31 -8.81 6.43 4.18
C GLY A 31 -7.45 6.06 3.60
N CYS A 32 -6.99 4.82 3.82
CA CYS A 32 -5.66 4.38 3.38
C CYS A 32 -5.72 3.54 2.10
N GLU A 33 -4.63 3.58 1.33
CA GLU A 33 -4.45 2.71 0.17
C GLU A 33 -3.30 1.73 0.44
N VAL A 34 -3.64 0.44 0.43
CA VAL A 34 -2.69 -0.67 0.61
C VAL A 34 -2.44 -1.29 -0.76
N GLN A 35 -1.20 -1.22 -1.24
CA GLN A 35 -0.82 -1.75 -2.54
C GLN A 35 -0.76 -3.29 -2.56
N ASP A 36 -0.69 -3.85 -3.76
CA ASP A 36 -0.57 -5.29 -3.99
C ASP A 36 0.67 -5.89 -3.28
N GLY A 37 0.50 -7.02 -2.61
CA GLY A 37 1.60 -7.74 -1.94
C GLY A 37 2.09 -7.09 -0.63
N MET A 38 1.42 -6.06 -0.13
CA MET A 38 1.85 -5.37 1.09
C MET A 38 1.50 -6.14 2.36
N THR A 39 2.42 -6.16 3.33
CA THR A 39 2.19 -6.77 4.66
C THR A 39 2.30 -5.70 5.74
N LEU A 40 1.23 -5.50 6.48
CA LEU A 40 1.17 -4.60 7.63
C LEU A 40 1.38 -5.41 8.92
N ALA A 41 2.15 -4.83 9.83
CA ALA A 41 2.37 -5.41 11.15
C ALA A 41 1.12 -5.30 12.03
N GLU A 42 1.07 -6.10 13.10
CA GLU A 42 0.06 -5.94 14.14
C GLU A 42 0.09 -4.52 14.72
N GLY A 43 -1.09 -3.97 15.03
CA GLY A 43 -1.21 -2.62 15.57
C GLY A 43 -0.87 -1.51 14.57
N THR A 44 -0.77 -1.79 13.26
CA THR A 44 -0.58 -0.72 12.27
C THR A 44 -1.76 0.25 12.29
N GLU A 45 -1.48 1.52 12.56
CA GLU A 45 -2.44 2.62 12.48
C GLU A 45 -2.16 3.47 11.24
N GLY A 46 -3.11 3.47 10.30
CA GLY A 46 -3.06 4.27 9.09
C GLY A 46 -4.19 5.30 9.10
N VAL A 47 -3.82 6.56 8.91
CA VAL A 47 -4.76 7.68 8.75
C VAL A 47 -4.68 8.19 7.31
N SER A 48 -5.78 8.76 6.84
CA SER A 48 -5.97 9.27 5.48
C SER A 48 -4.73 9.96 4.92
N GLY A 49 -4.32 9.54 3.72
CA GLY A 49 -3.08 9.98 3.05
C GLY A 49 -1.90 9.01 3.18
N SER A 50 -2.00 7.99 4.02
CA SER A 50 -0.97 6.94 4.12
C SER A 50 -1.10 5.95 2.96
N VAL A 51 -0.14 5.97 2.05
CA VAL A 51 0.00 4.97 0.97
C VAL A 51 1.02 3.94 1.41
N PHE A 52 0.56 2.70 1.64
CA PHE A 52 1.44 1.57 1.96
C PHE A 52 1.82 0.87 0.66
N ALA A 53 2.81 1.46 -0.02
CA ALA A 53 3.41 0.87 -1.19
C ALA A 53 4.46 -0.17 -0.76
N GLY A 54 4.21 -1.44 -1.08
CA GLY A 54 5.27 -2.46 -1.06
C GLY A 54 6.37 -2.09 -2.06
N TRP A 55 7.57 -2.64 -1.92
CA TRP A 55 8.68 -2.45 -2.85
C TRP A 55 8.29 -2.84 -4.30
N ARG A 56 7.61 -1.94 -5.00
CA ARG A 56 8.07 -1.60 -6.35
C ARG A 56 9.28 -0.74 -6.12
N ARG A 57 10.41 -1.26 -6.61
CA ARG A 57 11.50 -0.47 -7.15
C ARG A 57 10.92 0.90 -7.49
N ARG A 58 11.44 1.95 -6.87
CA ARG A 58 11.59 3.22 -7.57
C ARG A 58 12.18 2.79 -8.92
N GLU A 59 11.32 2.55 -9.92
CA GLU A 59 11.71 2.81 -11.28
C GLU A 59 12.01 4.29 -11.19
N GLU A 60 13.29 4.53 -10.88
CA GLU A 60 14.05 5.62 -11.45
C GLU A 60 13.22 6.19 -12.61
N GLU A 61 12.58 7.32 -12.34
CA GLU A 61 12.27 8.29 -13.37
C GLU A 61 13.62 8.77 -13.93
N ASP A 62 14.37 7.86 -14.55
CA ASP A 62 15.43 8.14 -15.50
C ASP A 62 14.75 8.08 -16.87
N GLU A 63 13.81 9.01 -17.12
CA GLU A 63 13.61 9.49 -18.47
C GLU A 63 14.61 10.63 -18.66
N ASP A 64 15.84 10.24 -19.00
CA ASP A 64 16.84 11.10 -19.61
C ASP A 64 16.17 11.95 -20.71
N GLY A 65 16.20 13.27 -20.51
CA GLY A 65 15.72 14.23 -21.49
C GLY A 65 16.48 14.06 -22.79
N ASN A 66 15.82 13.49 -23.80
CA ASN A 66 16.34 13.39 -25.16
C ASN A 66 16.59 14.79 -25.74
N GLU A 67 17.88 15.13 -25.87
CA GLU A 67 18.39 16.28 -26.59
C GLU A 67 18.02 16.16 -28.09
N ASN A 68 17.06 16.96 -28.56
CA ASN A 68 16.94 17.23 -30.00
C ASN A 68 17.52 18.62 -30.28
N GLY A 69 18.79 18.63 -30.67
CA GLY A 69 19.44 19.74 -31.36
C GLY A 69 19.98 19.24 -32.70
N GLU A 70 19.18 19.41 -33.75
CA GLU A 70 19.64 19.48 -35.15
C GLU A 70 19.33 20.88 -35.69
#